data_AF-A0A978SXJ6-F1
#
_entry.id   AF-A0A978SXJ6-F1
#
_cell.length_a   1.000
_cell.length_b   1.000
_cell.length_c   1.000
_cell.angle_alpha   90.00
_cell.angle_beta   90.00
_cell.angle_gamma   90.00
#
_symmetry.space_group_name_H-M   'P 1'
#
loop_
_entity.id
_entity.type
_entity.pdbx_description
1 polymer ?
#
loop_
_entity_poly.entity_id
_entity_poly.type
_entity_poly.pdbx_seq_one_letter_code
_entity_poly.pdbx_strand_id
1 'polypeptide(L)'
;MANEDQQAVSEILFPQPTEEQCQRRSRRLPNRGKQCINKPLVNCQILRIERIGITQRGNTPYIVYHTEYGRCCTFISRQYFWQSLLNLCGIKNQGIKRITAYGIRESSITVLEEKTRYSFPAAEMRAFLARQNQMALERLTVDIVEEKILVSNPVSQQVHEVTSQGCNCNDRIGNPCICKHRIAAYLYLRGLGWGCLQDYFRLGRGNG
;
A
#
# COMPACT_ATOMS: atom_id res chain seq x y z
N MET A 1 -55.30 -35.54 -34.98
CA MET A 1 -54.16 -36.19 -34.29
C MET A 1 -53.06 -35.16 -34.19
N ALA A 2 -52.85 -34.63 -32.98
CA ALA A 2 -51.84 -33.63 -32.66
C ALA A 2 -50.51 -34.34 -32.33
N ASN A 3 -49.40 -33.77 -32.77
CA ASN A 3 -48.04 -34.00 -32.26
C ASN A 3 -47.39 -32.62 -32.37
N GLU A 4 -47.43 -31.80 -31.32
CA GLU A 4 -46.50 -31.77 -30.18
C GLU A 4 -45.06 -31.45 -30.59
N ASP A 5 -44.69 -30.22 -30.25
CA ASP A 5 -43.35 -29.66 -30.11
C ASP A 5 -42.38 -30.61 -29.41
N GLN A 6 -41.10 -30.56 -29.81
CA GLN A 6 -39.99 -30.52 -28.85
C GLN A 6 -38.69 -30.07 -29.51
N GLN A 7 -38.26 -28.86 -29.14
CA GLN A 7 -36.93 -28.30 -29.36
C GLN A 7 -35.87 -29.16 -28.66
N ALA A 8 -34.83 -29.56 -29.39
CA ALA A 8 -33.63 -30.15 -28.82
C ALA A 8 -32.79 -29.09 -28.12
N VAL A 9 -32.76 -29.12 -26.78
CA VAL A 9 -31.80 -28.37 -25.96
C VAL A 9 -30.51 -29.19 -25.88
N SER A 10 -29.41 -28.65 -26.41
CA SER A 10 -28.09 -29.25 -26.23
C SER A 10 -27.56 -28.94 -24.82
N GLU A 11 -27.57 -29.95 -23.94
CA GLU A 11 -26.86 -29.88 -22.66
C GLU A 11 -25.34 -29.88 -22.91
N ILE A 12 -24.70 -28.74 -22.68
CA ILE A 12 -23.24 -28.65 -22.58
C ILE A 12 -22.84 -29.23 -21.22
N LEU A 13 -22.48 -30.52 -21.19
CA LEU A 13 -21.82 -31.14 -20.05
C LEU A 13 -20.41 -30.55 -19.89
N PHE A 14 -20.24 -29.67 -18.91
CA PHE A 14 -18.91 -29.35 -18.41
C PHE A 14 -18.39 -30.54 -17.59
N PRO A 15 -17.21 -31.11 -17.90
CA PRO A 15 -16.65 -32.19 -17.09
C PRO A 15 -16.38 -31.67 -15.67
N GLN A 16 -16.93 -32.37 -14.67
CA GLN A 16 -16.57 -32.08 -13.28
C GLN A 16 -15.09 -32.43 -13.07
N PRO A 17 -14.31 -31.55 -12.42
CA PRO A 17 -12.92 -31.85 -12.14
C PRO A 17 -12.85 -33.04 -11.17
N THR A 18 -12.08 -34.06 -11.53
CA THR A 18 -11.82 -35.23 -10.68
C THR A 18 -11.15 -34.81 -9.36
N GLU A 19 -11.43 -35.54 -8.27
CA GLU A 19 -10.91 -35.22 -6.92
C GLU A 19 -9.37 -35.08 -6.88
N GLU A 20 -8.65 -35.76 -7.79
CA GLU A 20 -7.20 -35.62 -7.95
C GLU A 20 -6.75 -34.24 -8.48
N GLN A 21 -7.59 -33.52 -9.24
CA GLN A 21 -7.31 -32.15 -9.66
C GLN A 21 -7.50 -31.15 -8.51
N CYS A 22 -8.36 -31.47 -7.53
CA CYS A 22 -8.61 -30.62 -6.38
C CYS A 22 -7.45 -30.69 -5.36
N GLN A 23 -6.73 -31.81 -5.29
CA GLN A 23 -5.61 -32.00 -4.37
C GLN A 23 -4.33 -31.26 -4.80
N ARG A 24 -4.12 -30.98 -6.11
CA ARG A 24 -2.95 -30.20 -6.58
C ARG A 24 -3.05 -28.69 -6.35
N ARG A 25 -4.22 -28.16 -5.96
CA ARG A 25 -4.42 -26.72 -5.64
C ARG A 25 -4.30 -26.38 -4.16
N SER A 26 -4.06 -27.36 -3.29
CA SER A 26 -3.67 -27.09 -1.90
C SER A 26 -2.16 -26.93 -1.78
N ARG A 27 -1.58 -26.00 -2.56
CA ARG A 27 -0.33 -25.38 -2.12
C ARG A 27 -0.73 -24.55 -0.91
N ARG A 28 -0.50 -25.11 0.28
CA ARG A 28 -0.58 -24.41 1.57
C ARG A 28 -0.16 -22.97 1.34
N LEU A 29 -1.09 -22.03 1.51
CA LEU A 29 -0.77 -20.60 1.45
C LEU A 29 0.48 -20.43 2.32
N PRO A 30 1.61 -19.95 1.77
CA PRO A 30 2.83 -19.84 2.55
C PRO A 30 2.47 -19.07 3.80
N ASN A 31 2.93 -19.56 4.96
CA ASN A 31 2.74 -18.92 6.26
C ASN A 31 3.12 -17.45 6.09
N ARG A 32 2.13 -16.59 5.82
CA ARG A 32 2.37 -15.20 5.48
C ARG A 32 2.80 -14.60 6.79
N GLY A 33 4.11 -14.43 6.97
CA GLY A 33 4.64 -13.69 8.10
C GLY A 33 3.80 -12.43 8.27
N LYS A 34 3.40 -12.12 9.51
CA LYS A 34 2.51 -11.00 9.80
C LYS A 34 2.98 -9.77 9.03
N GLN A 35 2.16 -9.29 8.09
CA GLN A 35 2.45 -8.09 7.33
C GLN A 35 2.61 -6.93 8.32
N CYS A 36 3.72 -6.20 8.23
CA CYS A 36 3.99 -5.07 9.11
C CYS A 36 4.60 -3.94 8.30
N ILE A 37 4.37 -2.71 8.74
CA ILE A 37 4.66 -1.50 7.97
C ILE A 37 6.16 -1.34 7.62
N ASN A 38 7.04 -1.89 8.46
CA ASN A 38 8.50 -1.86 8.32
C ASN A 38 9.07 -3.04 7.52
N LYS A 39 8.22 -3.97 7.05
CA LYS A 39 8.63 -5.07 6.17
C LYS A 39 8.14 -4.82 4.75
N PRO A 40 8.88 -5.29 3.75
CA PRO A 40 8.44 -5.20 2.38
C PRO A 40 7.11 -5.93 2.21
N LEU A 41 6.22 -5.34 1.42
CA LEU A 41 4.95 -5.95 1.06
C LEU A 41 5.18 -7.18 0.18
N VAL A 42 6.18 -7.11 -0.68
CA VAL A 42 6.66 -8.19 -1.55
C VAL A 42 8.18 -8.15 -1.60
N ASN A 43 8.83 -9.32 -1.63
CA ASN A 43 10.29 -9.45 -1.56
C ASN A 43 10.99 -9.17 -2.91
N CYS A 44 10.52 -8.18 -3.67
CA CYS A 44 11.09 -7.75 -4.93
C CYS A 44 10.69 -6.31 -5.27
N GLN A 45 11.46 -5.67 -6.14
CA GLN A 45 11.17 -4.30 -6.55
C GLN A 45 9.85 -4.23 -7.31
N ILE A 46 8.95 -3.36 -6.83
CA ILE A 46 7.72 -3.01 -7.56
C ILE A 46 8.06 -1.83 -8.49
N LEU A 47 7.94 -2.04 -9.80
CA LEU A 47 8.14 -0.99 -10.80
C LEU A 47 6.93 -0.04 -10.84
N ARG A 48 5.73 -0.63 -10.79
CA ARG A 48 4.46 0.11 -10.68
C ARG A 48 3.37 -0.76 -10.08
N ILE A 49 2.48 -0.14 -9.32
CA ILE A 49 1.21 -0.76 -8.96
C ILE A 49 0.18 -0.34 -10.00
N GLU A 50 -0.43 -1.31 -10.67
CA GLU A 50 -1.45 -1.13 -11.69
C GLU A 50 -2.82 -0.87 -11.05
N ARG A 51 -3.20 -1.68 -10.07
CA ARG A 51 -4.54 -1.63 -9.47
C ARG A 51 -4.47 -1.94 -7.97
N ILE A 52 -5.35 -1.28 -7.22
CA ILE A 52 -5.73 -1.67 -5.87
C ILE A 52 -7.21 -2.08 -5.96
N GLY A 53 -7.56 -3.21 -5.39
CA GLY A 53 -8.94 -3.72 -5.40
C GLY A 53 -9.32 -4.36 -4.08
N ILE A 54 -10.58 -4.79 -4.00
CA ILE A 54 -11.15 -5.51 -2.86
C ILE A 54 -11.81 -6.78 -3.41
N THR A 55 -11.62 -7.92 -2.74
CA THR A 55 -12.33 -9.15 -3.11
C THR A 55 -13.82 -9.04 -2.80
N GLN A 56 -14.68 -9.52 -3.70
CA GLN A 56 -16.12 -9.55 -3.46
C GLN A 56 -16.49 -10.37 -2.21
N ARG A 57 -15.78 -11.49 -1.99
CA ARG A 57 -15.93 -12.31 -0.79
C ARG A 57 -14.89 -11.87 0.25
N GLY A 58 -15.34 -11.45 1.43
CA GLY A 58 -14.49 -11.12 2.59
C GLY A 58 -13.87 -9.72 2.60
N ASN A 59 -14.09 -8.92 1.54
CA ASN A 59 -13.58 -7.54 1.44
C ASN A 59 -12.07 -7.42 1.68
N THR A 60 -11.28 -8.37 1.18
CA THR A 60 -9.83 -8.40 1.35
C THR A 60 -9.16 -7.51 0.29
N PRO A 61 -8.37 -6.50 0.69
CA PRO A 61 -7.60 -5.70 -0.25
C PRO A 61 -6.60 -6.54 -1.03
N TYR A 62 -6.40 -6.21 -2.30
CA TYR A 62 -5.32 -6.78 -3.11
C TYR A 62 -4.72 -5.71 -4.01
N ILE A 63 -3.50 -5.97 -4.45
CA ILE A 63 -2.81 -5.16 -5.44
C ILE A 63 -2.39 -5.99 -6.63
N VAL A 64 -2.46 -5.37 -7.81
CA VAL A 64 -1.86 -5.86 -9.04
C VAL A 64 -0.68 -4.95 -9.37
N TYR A 65 0.48 -5.52 -9.62
CA TYR A 65 1.72 -4.77 -9.77
C TYR A 65 2.65 -5.41 -10.81
N HIS A 66 3.60 -4.63 -11.30
CA HIS A 66 4.61 -5.08 -12.27
C HIS A 66 5.98 -5.09 -11.60
N THR A 67 6.73 -6.16 -11.86
CA THR A 67 8.14 -6.34 -11.51
C THR A 67 8.94 -6.54 -12.79
N GLU A 68 10.26 -6.68 -12.68
CA GLU A 68 11.11 -7.10 -13.79
C GLU A 68 10.74 -8.50 -14.35
N TYR A 69 10.09 -9.34 -13.53
CA TYR A 69 9.66 -10.68 -13.91
C TYR A 69 8.23 -10.73 -14.48
N GLY A 70 7.54 -9.59 -14.56
CA GLY A 70 6.22 -9.46 -15.14
C GLY A 70 5.13 -9.02 -14.17
N ARG A 71 3.88 -9.35 -14.51
CA ARG A 71 2.68 -8.90 -13.80
C ARG A 71 2.31 -9.87 -12.68
N CYS A 72 2.19 -9.37 -11.46
CA CYS A 72 1.90 -10.14 -10.26
C CYS A 72 0.68 -9.60 -9.51
N CYS A 73 0.15 -10.40 -8.58
CA CYS A 73 -0.94 -10.03 -7.69
C CYS A 73 -0.65 -10.50 -6.27
N THR A 74 -0.92 -9.65 -5.27
CA THR A 74 -0.77 -9.98 -3.85
C THR A 74 -1.96 -9.46 -3.06
N PHE A 75 -2.47 -10.29 -2.15
CA PHE A 75 -3.47 -9.89 -1.18
C PHE A 75 -2.80 -9.22 0.03
N ILE A 76 -3.43 -8.16 0.51
CA ILE A 76 -2.99 -7.37 1.65
C ILE A 76 -4.01 -7.55 2.77
N SER A 77 -3.53 -7.74 4.00
CA SER A 77 -4.38 -7.74 5.18
C SER A 77 -5.05 -6.37 5.35
N ARG A 78 -6.30 -6.38 5.82
CA ARG A 78 -7.07 -5.15 6.07
C ARG A 78 -6.34 -4.20 7.02
N GLN A 79 -5.75 -4.74 8.09
CA GLN A 79 -4.99 -3.97 9.07
C GLN A 79 -3.81 -3.24 8.42
N TYR A 80 -2.99 -3.95 7.64
CA TYR A 80 -1.86 -3.32 6.95
C TYR A 80 -2.35 -2.23 5.99
N PHE A 81 -3.39 -2.51 5.21
CA PHE A 81 -3.95 -1.54 4.27
C PHE A 81 -4.43 -0.25 4.97
N TRP A 82 -5.13 -0.38 6.09
CA TRP A 82 -5.57 0.76 6.90
C TRP A 82 -4.42 1.53 7.50
N GLN A 83 -3.42 0.82 8.01
CA GLN A 83 -2.25 1.45 8.62
C GLN A 83 -1.45 2.23 7.56
N SER A 84 -1.27 1.66 6.37
CA SER A 84 -0.67 2.34 5.21
C SER A 84 -1.47 3.57 4.79
N LEU A 85 -2.81 3.49 4.76
CA LEU A 85 -3.66 4.63 4.39
C LEU A 85 -3.62 5.76 5.43
N LEU A 86 -3.64 5.42 6.72
CA LEU A 86 -3.46 6.39 7.81
C LEU A 86 -2.07 7.05 7.77
N ASN A 87 -1.01 6.29 7.44
CA ASN A 87 0.32 6.85 7.27
C ASN A 87 0.38 7.84 6.10
N LEU A 88 -0.25 7.50 4.96
CA LEU A 88 -0.37 8.40 3.83
C LEU A 88 -1.08 9.69 4.23
N CYS A 89 -2.20 9.59 4.97
CA CYS A 89 -2.93 10.76 5.49
C CYS A 89 -2.05 11.59 6.42
N GLY A 90 -1.33 10.95 7.36
CA GLY A 90 -0.43 11.63 8.30
C GLY A 90 0.74 12.36 7.60
N ILE A 91 1.31 11.78 6.55
CA ILE A 91 2.34 12.44 5.73
C ILE A 91 1.78 13.67 5.01
N LYS A 92 0.52 13.60 4.57
CA LYS A 92 -0.20 14.71 3.94
C LYS A 92 -0.78 15.71 4.96
N ASN A 93 -0.52 15.51 6.25
CA ASN A 93 -1.11 16.28 7.35
C ASN A 93 -2.65 16.35 7.27
N GLN A 94 -3.26 15.22 6.91
CA GLN A 94 -4.70 15.04 6.95
C GLN A 94 -5.05 14.43 8.31
N GLY A 95 -5.78 15.18 9.14
CA GLY A 95 -6.06 14.86 10.55
C GLY A 95 -6.95 13.65 10.82
N ILE A 96 -6.94 12.65 9.94
CA ILE A 96 -7.72 11.42 10.07
C ILE A 96 -7.05 10.54 11.13
N LYS A 97 -7.76 10.30 12.23
CA LYS A 97 -7.28 9.52 13.37
C LYS A 97 -7.78 8.08 13.31
N ARG A 98 -9.01 7.86 12.83
CA ARG A 98 -9.62 6.51 12.82
C ARG A 98 -10.49 6.27 11.59
N ILE A 99 -10.16 5.22 10.85
CA ILE A 99 -10.97 4.73 9.74
C ILE A 99 -12.00 3.72 10.26
N THR A 100 -13.28 4.02 10.07
CA THR A 100 -14.40 3.13 10.42
C THR A 100 -14.86 2.29 9.24
N ALA A 101 -14.78 2.84 8.02
CA ALA A 101 -15.07 2.12 6.79
C ALA A 101 -14.20 2.67 5.64
N TYR A 102 -14.04 1.87 4.58
CA TYR A 102 -13.35 2.29 3.38
C TYR A 102 -13.98 1.63 2.15
N GLY A 103 -13.83 2.28 1.00
CA GLY A 103 -14.22 1.75 -0.30
C GLY A 103 -13.14 2.05 -1.33
N ILE A 104 -12.81 1.06 -2.16
CA ILE A 104 -11.83 1.20 -3.23
C ILE A 104 -12.57 1.18 -4.56
N ARG A 105 -12.39 2.22 -5.35
CA ARG A 105 -12.76 2.32 -6.76
C ARG A 105 -11.49 2.46 -7.59
N GLU A 106 -11.61 2.32 -8.89
CA GLU A 106 -10.46 2.37 -9.80
C GLU A 106 -9.69 3.70 -9.70
N SER A 107 -10.40 4.82 -9.60
CA SER A 107 -9.81 6.17 -9.54
C SER A 107 -9.62 6.70 -8.12
N SER A 108 -10.30 6.15 -7.11
CA SER A 108 -10.35 6.73 -5.78
C SER A 108 -10.46 5.71 -4.65
N ILE A 109 -9.91 6.08 -3.50
CA ILE A 109 -10.09 5.39 -2.23
C ILE A 109 -10.87 6.34 -1.32
N THR A 110 -12.02 5.87 -0.86
CA THR A 110 -12.87 6.60 0.06
C THR A 110 -12.72 6.02 1.45
N VAL A 111 -12.64 6.88 2.45
CA VAL A 111 -12.62 6.49 3.87
C VAL A 111 -13.69 7.25 4.63
N LEU A 112 -14.21 6.60 5.66
CA LEU A 112 -15.18 7.17 6.58
C LEU A 112 -14.54 7.25 7.97
N GLU A 113 -14.47 8.46 8.51
CA GLU A 113 -14.17 8.71 9.91
C GLU A 113 -15.44 9.24 10.56
N GLU A 114 -16.07 8.42 11.40
CA GLU A 114 -17.36 8.75 12.01
C GLU A 114 -18.43 9.09 10.95
N LYS A 115 -18.76 10.38 10.79
CA LYS A 115 -19.72 10.87 9.79
C LYS A 115 -19.06 11.59 8.62
N THR A 116 -17.74 11.78 8.66
CA THR A 116 -17.00 12.53 7.64
C THR A 116 -16.39 11.59 6.61
N ARG A 117 -16.71 11.84 5.35
CA ARG A 117 -16.20 11.07 4.21
C ARG A 117 -15.04 11.80 3.56
N TYR A 118 -13.90 11.12 3.45
CA TYR A 118 -12.75 11.59 2.70
C TYR A 118 -12.58 10.75 1.43
N SER A 119 -12.05 11.37 0.38
CA SER A 119 -11.78 10.72 -0.90
C SER A 119 -10.38 11.10 -1.37
N PHE A 120 -9.58 10.09 -1.70
CA PHE A 120 -8.21 10.23 -2.16
C PHE A 120 -8.04 9.61 -3.54
N PRO A 121 -7.18 10.17 -4.41
CA PRO A 121 -6.84 9.53 -5.67
C PRO A 121 -6.18 8.16 -5.42
N ALA A 122 -6.67 7.11 -6.06
CA ALA A 122 -6.06 5.76 -5.94
C ALA A 122 -4.61 5.74 -6.43
N ALA A 123 -4.24 6.65 -7.35
CA ALA A 123 -2.87 6.86 -7.79
C ALA A 123 -1.91 7.19 -6.65
N GLU A 124 -2.34 7.99 -5.67
CA GLU A 124 -1.48 8.35 -4.52
C GLU A 124 -1.19 7.13 -3.64
N MET A 125 -2.21 6.31 -3.36
CA MET A 125 -2.02 5.08 -2.59
C MET A 125 -1.16 4.06 -3.33
N ARG A 126 -1.29 3.96 -4.66
CA ARG A 126 -0.42 3.12 -5.50
C ARG A 126 1.04 3.55 -5.39
N ALA A 127 1.30 4.85 -5.51
CA ALA A 127 2.65 5.40 -5.37
C ALA A 127 3.20 5.20 -3.94
N PHE A 128 2.37 5.46 -2.92
CA PHE A 128 2.74 5.26 -1.53
C PHE A 128 3.13 3.82 -1.23
N LEU A 129 2.30 2.84 -1.62
CA LEU A 129 2.58 1.42 -1.37
C LEU A 129 3.84 0.94 -2.11
N ALA A 130 4.07 1.39 -3.34
CA ALA A 130 5.29 1.07 -4.09
C ALA A 130 6.55 1.60 -3.37
N ARG A 131 6.51 2.86 -2.93
CA ARG A 131 7.63 3.49 -2.22
C ARG A 131 7.84 2.93 -0.82
N GLN A 132 6.77 2.59 -0.11
CA GLN A 132 6.83 1.92 1.17
C GLN A 132 7.50 0.54 1.04
N ASN A 133 7.15 -0.20 -0.02
CA ASN A 133 7.79 -1.47 -0.33
C ASN A 133 9.29 -1.28 -0.62
N GLN A 134 9.64 -0.30 -1.46
CA GLN A 134 11.04 0.01 -1.78
C GLN A 134 11.85 0.43 -0.54
N MET A 135 11.30 1.33 0.28
CA MET A 135 11.88 1.75 1.56
C MET A 135 12.24 0.54 2.44
N ALA A 136 11.32 -0.42 2.56
CA ALA A 136 11.53 -1.60 3.38
C ALA A 136 12.49 -2.63 2.75
N LEU A 137 12.52 -2.74 1.42
CA LEU A 137 13.48 -3.58 0.70
C LEU A 137 14.92 -3.07 0.86
N GLU A 138 15.09 -1.76 0.69
CA GLU A 138 16.39 -1.08 0.83
C GLU A 138 16.82 -0.91 2.28
N ARG A 139 15.92 -1.20 3.24
CA ARG A 139 16.16 -1.11 4.69
C ARG A 139 16.70 0.27 5.10
N LEU A 140 16.02 1.32 4.62
CA LEU A 140 16.44 2.69 4.92
C LEU A 140 16.54 2.91 6.43
N THR A 141 17.63 3.54 6.85
CA THR A 141 17.86 3.95 8.25
C THR A 141 17.61 5.43 8.40
N VAL A 142 17.23 5.85 9.61
CA VAL A 142 16.84 7.23 9.90
C VAL A 142 17.60 7.72 11.12
N ASP A 143 18.25 8.86 10.96
CA ASP A 143 18.95 9.58 12.01
C ASP A 143 18.36 10.98 12.14
N ILE A 144 18.06 11.38 13.37
CA ILE A 144 17.53 12.71 13.67
C ILE A 144 18.72 13.64 13.93
N VAL A 145 18.77 14.75 13.20
CA VAL A 145 19.74 15.83 13.38
C VAL A 145 18.97 17.13 13.63
N GLU A 146 19.64 18.15 14.16
CA GLU A 146 19.01 19.45 14.39
C GLU A 146 18.38 20.00 13.09
N GLU A 147 17.11 20.41 13.17
CA GLU A 147 16.25 20.92 12.08
C GLU A 147 16.01 20.00 10.85
N LYS A 148 16.65 18.83 10.77
CA LYS A 148 16.54 17.92 9.61
C LYS A 148 16.60 16.45 10.01
N ILE A 149 16.06 15.59 9.14
CA ILE A 149 16.12 14.14 9.32
C ILE A 149 16.98 13.57 8.19
N LEU A 150 18.01 12.81 8.55
CA LEU A 150 18.86 12.11 7.60
C LEU A 150 18.30 10.71 7.38
N VAL A 151 18.16 10.33 6.11
CA VAL A 151 17.71 9.00 5.71
C VAL A 151 18.76 8.36 4.84
N SER A 152 19.36 7.28 5.34
CA SER A 152 20.48 6.60 4.68
C SER A 152 20.01 5.32 4.03
N ASN A 153 20.45 5.09 2.79
CA ASN A 153 20.26 3.83 2.10
C ASN A 153 21.53 2.98 2.25
N PRO A 154 21.52 1.90 3.05
CA PRO A 154 22.70 1.06 3.24
C PRO A 154 23.11 0.30 1.97
N VAL A 155 22.20 0.12 1.01
CA VAL A 155 22.47 -0.57 -0.25
C VAL A 155 23.18 0.33 -1.25
N SER A 156 22.68 1.57 -1.43
CA SER A 156 23.29 2.53 -2.38
C SER A 156 24.34 3.45 -1.75
N GLN A 157 24.51 3.41 -0.42
CA GLN A 157 25.35 4.31 0.37
C GLN A 157 24.98 5.80 0.22
N GLN A 158 23.78 6.10 -0.26
CA GLN A 158 23.29 7.47 -0.42
C GLN A 158 22.59 7.95 0.85
N VAL A 159 22.79 9.22 1.17
CA VAL A 159 22.12 9.90 2.29
C VAL A 159 21.22 10.99 1.72
N HIS A 160 19.97 11.01 2.19
CA HIS A 160 18.98 12.00 1.80
C HIS A 160 18.50 12.80 3.00
N GLU A 161 18.32 14.10 2.80
CA GLU A 161 17.84 15.01 3.81
C GLU A 161 16.33 15.18 3.65
N VAL A 162 15.60 15.07 4.77
CA VAL A 162 14.18 15.36 4.88
C VAL A 162 14.01 16.56 5.81
N THR A 163 13.39 17.61 5.30
CA THR A 163 13.11 18.87 6.01
C THR A 163 11.62 19.20 5.93
N SER A 164 11.21 20.32 6.53
CA SER A 164 9.84 20.85 6.38
C SER A 164 9.47 21.13 4.92
N GLN A 165 10.45 21.42 4.06
CA GLN A 165 10.24 21.76 2.65
C GLN A 165 10.12 20.52 1.75
N GLY A 166 10.51 19.34 2.23
CA GLY A 166 10.46 18.11 1.46
C GLY A 166 11.69 17.27 1.64
N CYS A 167 12.10 16.57 0.58
CA CYS A 167 13.29 15.74 0.58
C CYS A 167 14.17 16.12 -0.62
N ASN A 168 15.49 16.06 -0.45
CA ASN A 168 16.45 16.40 -1.50
C ASN A 168 16.60 15.33 -2.60
N CYS A 169 15.83 14.24 -2.57
CA CYS A 169 15.91 13.19 -3.58
C CYS A 169 15.22 13.57 -4.90
N ASN A 170 15.71 13.01 -6.01
CA ASN A 170 15.15 13.22 -7.36
C ASN A 170 13.91 12.37 -7.67
N ASP A 171 13.23 11.81 -6.66
CA ASP A 171 11.98 11.04 -6.86
C ASP A 171 10.84 12.01 -7.22
N ARG A 172 10.73 12.31 -8.52
CA ARG A 172 9.70 13.18 -9.12
C ARG A 172 8.51 12.40 -9.67
N ILE A 173 8.43 11.08 -9.47
CA ILE A 173 7.41 10.24 -10.10
C ILE A 173 6.07 10.41 -9.36
N GLY A 174 5.26 11.40 -9.73
CA GLY A 174 3.96 11.70 -9.11
C GLY A 174 4.01 12.91 -8.17
N ASN A 175 3.09 12.98 -7.19
CA ASN A 175 3.00 14.09 -6.26
C ASN A 175 4.36 14.26 -5.51
N PRO A 176 5.07 15.40 -5.65
CA PRO A 176 6.44 15.60 -5.15
C PRO A 176 6.55 15.49 -3.62
N CYS A 177 5.43 15.37 -2.92
CA CYS A 177 5.37 15.36 -1.46
C CYS A 177 5.58 13.99 -0.81
N ILE A 178 5.71 12.87 -1.54
CA ILE A 178 5.74 11.53 -0.92
C ILE A 178 6.81 10.64 -1.56
N CYS A 179 8.09 10.83 -1.22
CA CYS A 179 9.17 9.91 -1.61
C CYS A 179 9.42 8.85 -0.52
N LYS A 180 10.19 7.79 -0.84
CA LYS A 180 10.53 6.72 0.12
C LYS A 180 11.22 7.23 1.40
N HIS A 181 12.05 8.28 1.29
CA HIS A 181 12.75 8.87 2.44
C HIS A 181 11.79 9.59 3.40
N ARG A 182 10.79 10.31 2.88
CA ARG A 182 9.74 10.93 3.71
C ARG A 182 8.89 9.88 4.42
N ILE A 183 8.62 8.74 3.76
CA ILE A 183 7.93 7.62 4.40
C ILE A 183 8.77 7.06 5.55
N ALA A 184 10.08 6.83 5.32
CA ALA A 184 11.00 6.34 6.37
C ALA A 184 11.02 7.29 7.58
N ALA A 185 11.26 8.59 7.33
CA ALA A 185 11.29 9.61 8.36
C ALA A 185 9.96 9.67 9.15
N TYR A 186 8.83 9.65 8.45
CA TYR A 186 7.51 9.65 9.09
C TYR A 186 7.28 8.41 9.98
N LEU A 187 7.58 7.22 9.48
CA LEU A 187 7.39 5.98 10.24
C LEU A 187 8.30 5.91 11.46
N TYR A 188 9.55 6.38 11.33
CA TYR A 188 10.49 6.47 12.44
C TYR A 188 9.97 7.39 13.54
N LEU A 189 9.61 8.64 13.19
CA LEU A 189 9.04 9.60 14.13
C LEU A 189 7.75 9.10 14.77
N ARG A 190 6.87 8.46 13.98
CA ARG A 190 5.64 7.85 14.51
C ARG A 190 5.93 6.78 15.56
N GLY A 191 7.00 6.00 15.37
CA GLY A 191 7.48 5.03 16.36
C GLY A 191 7.96 5.68 17.67
N LEU A 192 8.43 6.93 17.60
CA LEU A 192 8.82 7.75 18.75
C LEU A 192 7.65 8.54 19.37
N GLY A 193 6.41 8.34 18.91
CA GLY A 193 5.21 9.00 19.44
C GLY A 193 4.81 10.30 18.74
N TRP A 194 5.49 10.69 17.66
CA TRP A 194 5.14 11.88 16.89
C TRP A 194 3.97 11.63 15.93
N GLY A 195 3.13 12.65 15.72
CA GLY A 195 1.94 12.57 14.87
C GLY A 195 2.22 12.78 13.38
N CYS A 196 2.77 13.94 13.01
CA CYS A 196 3.16 14.27 11.64
C CYS A 196 4.55 14.90 11.54
N LEU A 197 5.17 14.81 10.36
CA LEU A 197 6.50 15.39 10.08
C LEU A 197 6.51 16.92 10.30
N GLN A 198 5.41 17.60 9.98
CA GLN A 198 5.33 19.06 10.08
C GLN A 198 5.34 19.53 11.54
N ASP A 199 4.71 18.79 12.44
CA ASP A 199 4.69 19.13 13.87
C ASP A 199 6.10 19.02 14.48
N TYR A 200 6.85 17.99 14.09
CA TYR A 200 8.26 17.84 14.47
C TYR A 200 9.10 19.04 14.03
N PHE A 201 9.02 19.42 12.75
CA PHE A 201 9.81 20.55 12.23
C PHE A 201 9.37 21.92 12.77
N ARG A 202 8.12 22.09 13.24
CA ARG A 202 7.67 23.34 13.86
C ARG A 202 8.31 23.58 15.22
N LEU A 203 8.47 22.53 16.04
CA LEU A 203 9.08 22.65 17.36
C LEU A 203 10.59 22.94 17.29
N GLY A 204 11.29 22.42 16.27
CA GLY A 204 12.70 22.73 16.06
C GLY A 204 13.00 24.21 15.76
N ARG A 205 12.02 24.98 15.30
CA ARG A 205 12.17 26.41 14.97
C ARG A 205 11.82 27.37 16.12
N GLY A 206 11.38 26.84 17.28
CA GLY A 206 10.83 27.64 18.38
C GLY A 206 11.83 28.09 19.45
N ASN A 207 13.12 27.80 19.30
CA ASN A 207 14.16 28.10 20.30
C ASN A 207 15.32 28.97 19.76
N GLY A 208 15.07 29.78 18.72
CA GLY A 208 16.04 30.74 18.16
C GLY A 208 15.66 32.18 18.46
#